data_AF-A0A2V8P349-F1
#
_entry.id   AF-A0A2V8P349-F1
#
_cell.length_a   1.000
_cell.length_b   1.000
_cell.length_c   1.000
_cell.angle_alpha   90.00
_cell.angle_beta   90.00
_cell.angle_gamma   90.00
#
_symmetry.space_group_name_H-M   'P 1'
#
loop_
_entity.id
_entity.type
_entity.pdbx_description
1 polymer ?
#
loop_
_entity_poly.entity_id
_entity_poly.type
_entity_poly.pdbx_seq_one_letter_code
_entity_poly.pdbx_strand_id
1 'polypeptide(L)'
;MVQAKDRNKWMGTSAAADFRVLIPSTKEMEVKVSAPGYEDWVYPDPAIPSQVLRMDPGSEIHLEIQLKPAHDRRLLVSKFLIPEGYIGWLRVEYDVACFPSIPVEDGVRILRFAGSNVLETSSPMPEDAAERQYFSYAADGSERNLAADYRNGNGMIWRETPGSRGGKMRMFIFFVGTEEQSKIRPLTGFPPPACP
;
A
#
# COMPACT_ATOMS: atom_id res chain seq x y z
N MET A 1 10.91 22.64 -4.18
CA MET A 1 11.57 23.21 -2.98
C MET A 1 10.53 24.01 -2.19
N VAL A 2 10.19 23.59 -0.98
CA VAL A 2 9.17 24.23 -0.14
C VAL A 2 9.83 24.67 1.17
N GLN A 3 9.49 25.87 1.66
CA GLN A 3 10.03 26.44 2.90
C GLN A 3 9.01 26.34 4.04
N ALA A 4 9.42 25.75 5.16
CA ALA A 4 8.66 25.76 6.41
C ALA A 4 8.70 27.16 7.04
N LYS A 5 7.58 27.89 7.05
CA LYS A 5 7.52 29.26 7.61
C LYS A 5 6.81 29.36 8.96
N ASP A 6 5.97 28.39 9.33
CA ASP A 6 5.07 28.47 10.51
C ASP A 6 5.09 27.17 11.33
N ARG A 7 5.17 27.28 12.66
CA ARG A 7 5.22 26.17 13.64
C ARG A 7 3.87 25.44 13.79
N ASN A 8 2.77 26.12 13.51
CA ASN A 8 1.41 25.57 13.71
C ASN A 8 0.77 25.07 12.42
N LYS A 9 1.52 25.07 11.31
CA LYS A 9 1.04 24.61 10.01
C LYS A 9 1.89 23.43 9.54
N TRP A 10 1.32 22.24 9.68
CA TRP A 10 1.83 21.04 9.06
C TRP A 10 1.90 21.23 7.54
N MET A 11 3.09 21.05 6.98
CA MET A 11 3.27 21.00 5.52
C MET A 11 3.06 19.57 5.05
N GLY A 12 1.91 19.30 4.45
CA GLY A 12 1.67 18.02 3.77
C GLY A 12 2.22 18.06 2.35
N THR A 13 3.02 17.06 1.96
CA THR A 13 3.49 16.90 0.57
C THR A 13 3.51 15.41 0.22
N SER A 14 3.00 15.06 -0.97
CA SER A 14 3.24 13.76 -1.63
C SER A 14 4.23 14.01 -2.79
N ALA A 15 5.54 13.96 -2.53
CA ALA A 15 6.56 14.34 -3.52
C ALA A 15 7.53 13.18 -3.84
N ALA A 16 8.19 13.27 -5.00
CA ALA A 16 9.10 12.25 -5.55
C ALA A 16 10.34 11.99 -4.67
N ALA A 17 11.05 10.88 -4.93
CA ALA A 17 12.13 10.33 -4.10
C ALA A 17 13.33 11.28 -3.86
N ASP A 18 13.46 12.38 -4.60
CA ASP A 18 14.53 13.38 -4.49
C ASP A 18 14.06 14.71 -3.86
N PHE A 19 12.88 14.72 -3.23
CA PHE A 19 12.33 15.93 -2.64
C PHE A 19 13.15 16.44 -1.44
N ARG A 20 13.49 17.73 -1.48
CA ARG A 20 14.22 18.43 -0.41
C ARG A 20 13.34 19.51 0.22
N VAL A 21 13.29 19.52 1.55
CA VAL A 21 12.67 20.58 2.36
C VAL A 21 13.80 21.46 2.92
N LEU A 22 13.71 22.77 2.70
CA LEU A 22 14.62 23.71 3.33
C LEU A 22 14.09 24.10 4.71
N ILE A 23 14.92 23.84 5.70
CA ILE A 23 14.58 24.01 7.11
C ILE A 23 15.52 25.06 7.70
N PRO A 24 15.01 26.03 8.48
CA PRO A 24 15.86 26.93 9.26
C PRO A 24 16.64 26.15 10.34
N SER A 25 17.97 26.23 10.32
CA SER A 25 18.86 25.57 11.30
C SER A 25 18.64 25.99 12.75
N THR A 26 18.00 27.14 12.97
CA THR A 26 17.78 27.73 14.30
C THR A 26 16.51 27.26 15.00
N LYS A 27 15.75 26.34 14.39
CA LYS A 27 14.48 25.85 14.93
C LYS A 27 14.53 24.36 15.23
N GLU A 28 13.94 23.98 16.37
CA GLU A 28 13.59 22.60 16.65
C GLU A 28 12.46 22.14 15.73
N MET A 29 12.50 20.86 15.40
CA MET A 29 11.61 20.28 14.42
C MET A 29 10.89 19.06 14.97
N GLU A 30 9.69 18.85 14.43
CA GLU A 30 8.97 17.58 14.49
C GLU A 30 8.72 17.11 13.06
N VAL A 31 8.99 15.85 12.79
CA VAL A 31 8.72 15.15 11.55
C VAL A 31 7.65 14.12 11.84
N LYS A 32 6.52 14.21 11.14
CA LYS A 32 5.50 13.18 11.14
C LYS A 32 5.39 12.55 9.77
N VAL A 33 5.41 11.23 9.73
CA VAL A 33 5.20 10.44 8.52
C VAL A 33 3.96 9.59 8.74
N SER A 34 3.01 9.72 7.82
CA SER A 34 1.73 9.03 7.85
C SER A 34 1.47 8.37 6.51
N ALA A 35 1.02 7.12 6.51
CA ALA A 35 0.53 6.44 5.33
C ALA A 35 -0.81 5.74 5.66
N PRO A 36 -1.79 5.73 4.76
CA PRO A 36 -3.04 5.00 4.98
C PRO A 36 -2.77 3.54 5.38
N GLY A 37 -3.38 3.10 6.48
CA GLY A 37 -3.19 1.74 7.03
C GLY A 37 -1.97 1.54 7.91
N TYR A 38 -1.23 2.59 8.22
CA TYR A 38 -0.09 2.55 9.13
C TYR A 38 -0.28 3.53 10.29
N GLU A 39 0.35 3.23 11.42
CA GLU A 39 0.50 4.13 12.56
C GLU A 39 1.35 5.34 12.13
N ASP A 40 0.97 6.53 12.61
CA ASP A 40 1.77 7.73 12.42
C ASP A 40 3.14 7.55 13.11
N TRP A 41 4.22 7.71 12.36
CA TRP A 41 5.56 7.78 12.91
C TRP A 41 5.92 9.24 13.17
N VAL A 42 6.36 9.54 14.40
CA VAL A 42 6.71 10.90 14.83
C VAL A 42 8.13 10.91 15.38
N TYR A 43 8.92 11.90 14.98
CA TYR A 43 10.24 12.17 15.54
C TYR A 43 10.46 13.67 15.75
N PRO A 44 10.99 14.13 16.89
CA PRO A 44 11.27 13.37 18.12
C PRO A 44 10.05 12.63 18.69
N ASP A 45 10.27 11.47 19.32
CA ASP A 45 9.19 10.74 19.99
C ASP A 45 8.70 11.58 21.19
N PRO A 46 7.42 12.01 21.22
CA PRO A 46 6.90 12.82 22.32
C PRO A 46 6.94 12.09 23.68
N ALA A 47 7.03 10.75 23.69
CA ALA A 47 7.22 9.96 24.89
C ALA A 47 8.66 9.99 25.42
N ILE A 48 9.63 10.49 24.64
CA ILE A 48 11.05 10.61 25.00
C ILE A 48 11.48 12.08 24.96
N PRO A 49 11.28 12.85 26.05
CA PRO A 49 11.49 14.30 26.08
C PRO A 49 12.92 14.77 25.78
N SER A 50 13.90 13.88 25.87
CA SER A 50 15.30 14.17 25.58
C SER A 50 15.64 14.15 24.08
N GLN A 51 14.75 13.62 23.24
CA GLN A 51 14.95 13.65 21.80
C GLN A 51 14.61 15.05 21.26
N VAL A 52 15.53 15.62 20.48
CA VAL A 52 15.34 16.89 19.78
C VAL A 52 15.91 16.73 18.38
N LEU A 53 15.20 17.22 17.38
CA LEU A 53 15.73 17.33 16.01
C LEU A 53 16.18 18.77 15.76
N ARG A 54 17.50 18.97 15.63
CA ARG A 54 18.14 20.21 15.18
C ARG A 54 19.10 19.87 14.05
N MET A 55 19.20 20.75 13.06
CA MET A 55 20.08 20.57 11.90
C MET A 55 21.08 21.72 11.82
N ASP A 56 22.36 21.40 11.68
CA ASP A 56 23.38 22.41 11.39
C ASP A 56 23.24 22.90 9.93
N PRO A 57 23.58 24.17 9.62
CA PRO A 57 23.57 24.67 8.26
C PRO A 57 24.37 23.77 7.30
N GLY A 58 23.71 23.28 6.24
CA GLY A 58 24.33 22.40 5.24
C GLY A 58 24.44 20.93 5.64
N SER A 59 23.95 20.54 6.82
CA SER A 59 23.88 19.13 7.21
C SER A 59 22.73 18.39 6.51
N GLU A 60 22.91 17.10 6.29
CA GLU A 60 21.88 16.18 5.80
C GLU A 60 21.63 15.11 6.88
N ILE A 61 20.36 14.74 7.08
CA ILE A 61 19.96 13.64 7.96
C ILE A 61 19.25 12.58 7.13
N HIS A 62 19.66 11.33 7.31
CA HIS A 62 18.98 10.18 6.73
C HIS A 62 18.12 9.53 7.81
N LEU A 63 16.80 9.53 7.62
CA LEU A 63 15.86 8.88 8.54
C LEU A 63 15.40 7.56 7.93
N GLU A 64 15.74 6.46 8.57
CA GLU A 64 15.18 5.16 8.23
C GLU A 64 13.82 5.02 8.94
N ILE A 65 12.73 5.30 8.20
CA ILE A 65 11.37 5.28 8.76
C ILE A 65 10.73 3.93 8.51
N GLN A 66 10.39 3.23 9.59
CA GLN A 66 9.67 1.96 9.54
C GLN A 66 8.26 2.15 10.10
N LEU A 67 7.28 2.27 9.20
CA LEU A 67 5.87 2.39 9.58
C LEU A 67 5.33 1.03 10.05
N LYS A 68 4.62 1.04 11.18
CA LYS A 68 3.90 -0.13 11.70
C LYS A 68 2.48 -0.12 11.15
N PRO A 69 1.93 -1.25 10.68
CA PRO A 69 0.53 -1.32 10.30
C PRO A 69 -0.38 -0.94 11.48
N ALA A 70 -1.33 -0.03 11.26
CA ALA A 70 -2.34 0.31 12.26
C ALA A 70 -3.38 -0.82 12.26
N HIS A 71 -3.13 -1.86 13.05
CA HIS A 71 -3.98 -3.04 13.06
C HIS A 71 -5.25 -2.80 13.89
N ASP A 72 -6.32 -2.33 13.24
CA ASP A 72 -7.66 -2.41 13.81
C ASP A 72 -8.21 -3.83 13.62
N ARG A 73 -8.23 -4.60 14.71
CA ARG A 73 -8.74 -5.98 14.76
C ARG A 73 -10.21 -6.13 14.35
N ARG A 74 -10.95 -5.03 14.21
CA ARG A 74 -12.34 -5.02 13.73
C ARG A 74 -12.43 -5.07 12.21
N LEU A 75 -11.37 -4.69 11.50
CA LEU A 75 -11.33 -4.73 10.04
C LEU A 75 -11.03 -6.14 9.54
N LEU A 76 -11.74 -6.54 8.48
CA LEU A 76 -11.51 -7.83 7.84
C LEU A 76 -10.18 -7.83 7.09
N VAL A 77 -9.43 -8.92 7.22
CA VAL A 77 -8.19 -9.13 6.48
C VAL A 77 -8.52 -9.53 5.05
N SER A 78 -7.83 -8.97 4.05
CA SER A 78 -7.96 -9.36 2.66
C SER A 78 -6.82 -10.30 2.27
N LYS A 79 -7.11 -11.58 2.08
CA LYS A 79 -6.14 -12.59 1.63
C LYS A 79 -6.26 -12.80 0.12
N PHE A 80 -5.24 -12.40 -0.60
CA PHE A 80 -5.13 -12.58 -2.04
C PHE A 80 -4.44 -13.91 -2.34
N LEU A 81 -5.15 -14.80 -3.03
CA LEU A 81 -4.64 -16.10 -3.49
C LEU A 81 -4.36 -16.04 -5.00
N ILE A 82 -3.09 -16.12 -5.35
CA ILE A 82 -2.58 -15.93 -6.71
C ILE A 82 -2.06 -17.29 -7.22
N PRO A 83 -2.33 -17.68 -8.48
CA PRO A 83 -1.78 -18.93 -9.01
C PRO A 83 -0.25 -18.94 -8.92
N GLU A 84 0.33 -20.06 -8.50
CA GLU A 84 1.77 -20.24 -8.53
C GLU A 84 2.36 -19.96 -9.93
N GLY A 85 3.48 -19.24 -9.96
CA GLY A 85 4.15 -18.85 -11.20
C GLY A 85 3.53 -17.65 -11.94
N TYR A 86 2.41 -17.09 -11.45
CA TYR A 86 1.82 -15.90 -12.05
C TYR A 86 2.76 -14.68 -11.93
N ILE A 87 3.00 -13.99 -13.05
CA ILE A 87 3.76 -12.73 -13.12
C ILE A 87 3.00 -11.74 -13.99
N GLY A 88 2.57 -10.63 -13.41
CA GLY A 88 1.79 -9.63 -14.13
C GLY A 88 0.92 -8.75 -13.24
N TRP A 89 0.08 -7.96 -13.90
CA TRP A 89 -0.86 -7.05 -13.26
C TRP A 89 -2.15 -7.75 -12.92
N LEU A 90 -2.54 -7.68 -11.65
CA LEU A 90 -3.84 -8.11 -11.16
C LEU A 90 -4.71 -6.92 -10.81
N ARG A 91 -6.02 -7.10 -10.95
CA ARG A 91 -7.02 -6.11 -10.57
C ARG A 91 -8.20 -6.77 -9.88
N VAL A 92 -8.66 -6.17 -8.80
CA VAL A 92 -9.98 -6.43 -8.23
C VAL A 92 -10.91 -5.29 -8.57
N GLU A 93 -12.09 -5.59 -9.09
CA GLU A 93 -13.20 -4.64 -9.26
C GLU A 93 -14.27 -4.95 -8.23
N TYR A 94 -14.57 -3.96 -7.39
CA TYR A 94 -15.55 -4.05 -6.30
C TYR A 94 -16.88 -3.45 -6.72
N ASP A 95 -17.93 -3.76 -5.95
CA ASP A 95 -19.28 -3.24 -6.16
C ASP A 95 -19.88 -3.58 -7.55
N VAL A 96 -19.46 -4.70 -8.14
CA VAL A 96 -19.96 -5.22 -9.41
C VAL A 96 -21.18 -6.11 -9.16
N ALA A 97 -22.38 -5.55 -9.35
CA ALA A 97 -23.64 -6.14 -8.88
C ALA A 97 -23.92 -7.58 -9.37
N CYS A 98 -23.52 -7.95 -10.59
CA CYS A 98 -23.81 -9.29 -11.12
C CYS A 98 -22.76 -10.35 -10.77
N PHE A 99 -21.72 -10.00 -10.00
CA PHE A 99 -20.70 -10.95 -9.55
C PHE A 99 -20.93 -11.42 -8.11
N PRO A 100 -20.49 -12.63 -7.75
CA PRO A 100 -20.57 -13.11 -6.37
C PRO A 100 -19.83 -12.22 -5.37
N SER A 101 -20.32 -12.18 -4.13
CA SER A 101 -19.60 -11.57 -3.01
C SER A 101 -18.39 -12.43 -2.63
N ILE A 102 -17.30 -11.80 -2.22
CA ILE A 102 -16.14 -12.50 -1.67
C ILE A 102 -16.52 -13.25 -0.38
N PRO A 103 -16.20 -14.54 -0.26
CA PRO A 103 -16.43 -15.29 0.98
C PRO A 103 -15.58 -14.74 2.12
N VAL A 104 -16.15 -14.75 3.32
CA VAL A 104 -15.47 -14.37 4.56
C VAL A 104 -15.40 -15.60 5.46
N GLU A 105 -14.19 -16.01 5.79
CA GLU A 105 -13.90 -17.16 6.66
C GLU A 105 -13.05 -16.65 7.83
N ASP A 106 -13.53 -16.81 9.06
CA ASP A 106 -12.83 -16.40 10.29
C ASP A 106 -12.26 -14.97 10.27
N GLY A 107 -13.02 -14.03 9.70
CA GLY A 107 -12.61 -12.62 9.60
C GLY A 107 -11.68 -12.31 8.41
N VAL A 108 -11.46 -13.28 7.53
CA VAL A 108 -10.60 -13.15 6.35
C VAL A 108 -11.45 -13.23 5.08
N ARG A 109 -11.35 -12.21 4.23
CA ARG A 109 -11.89 -12.18 2.86
C ARG A 109 -10.93 -12.93 1.94
N ILE A 110 -11.43 -13.94 1.23
CA ILE A 110 -10.60 -14.78 0.35
C ILE A 110 -10.76 -14.33 -1.11
N LEU A 111 -9.78 -13.58 -1.62
CA LEU A 111 -9.74 -13.07 -3.00
C LEU A 111 -8.89 -14.01 -3.87
N ARG A 112 -9.53 -14.99 -4.51
CA ARG A 112 -8.84 -16.00 -5.32
C ARG A 112 -8.86 -15.67 -6.81
N PHE A 113 -7.69 -15.58 -7.43
CA PHE A 113 -7.54 -15.46 -8.88
C PHE A 113 -7.40 -16.84 -9.51
N ALA A 114 -8.34 -17.21 -10.39
CA ALA A 114 -8.39 -18.54 -11.04
C ALA A 114 -7.94 -18.50 -12.50
N GLY A 115 -6.89 -17.74 -12.82
CA GLY A 115 -6.31 -17.63 -14.18
C GLY A 115 -6.71 -16.38 -14.97
N SER A 116 -7.77 -15.68 -14.56
CA SER A 116 -8.02 -14.30 -14.98
C SER A 116 -7.12 -13.33 -14.23
N ASN A 117 -6.69 -12.26 -14.89
CA ASN A 117 -5.97 -11.15 -14.25
C ASN A 117 -6.92 -10.10 -13.63
N VAL A 118 -8.23 -10.30 -13.78
CA VAL A 118 -9.29 -9.49 -13.17
C VAL A 118 -10.16 -10.38 -12.29
N LEU A 119 -10.42 -9.93 -11.07
CA LEU A 119 -11.40 -10.50 -10.15
C LEU A 119 -12.53 -9.47 -9.94
N GLU A 120 -13.74 -9.80 -10.37
CA GLU A 120 -14.93 -8.96 -10.17
C GLU A 120 -15.75 -9.50 -8.99
N THR A 121 -16.27 -8.60 -8.16
CA THR A 121 -17.10 -8.98 -7.01
C THR A 121 -18.14 -7.90 -6.68
N SER A 122 -19.28 -8.32 -6.14
CA SER A 122 -20.28 -7.42 -5.54
C SER A 122 -19.92 -6.95 -4.13
N SER A 123 -18.86 -7.50 -3.52
CA SER A 123 -18.39 -7.02 -2.20
C SER A 123 -17.86 -5.58 -2.29
N PRO A 124 -18.02 -4.79 -1.21
CA PRO A 124 -17.45 -3.45 -1.16
C PRO A 124 -15.94 -3.51 -1.02
N MET A 125 -15.25 -2.53 -1.60
CA MET A 125 -13.81 -2.34 -1.42
C MET A 125 -13.49 -2.16 0.08
N PRO A 126 -12.51 -2.92 0.62
CA PRO A 126 -12.06 -2.74 1.99
C PRO A 126 -11.61 -1.31 2.27
N GLU A 127 -11.68 -0.93 3.54
CA GLU A 127 -11.08 0.32 4.01
C GLU A 127 -9.57 0.33 3.74
N ASP A 128 -8.99 1.50 3.53
CA ASP A 128 -7.57 1.61 3.17
C ASP A 128 -6.65 1.01 4.25
N ALA A 129 -7.10 1.04 5.51
CA ALA A 129 -6.42 0.47 6.67
C ALA A 129 -6.63 -1.03 6.90
N ALA A 130 -7.50 -1.68 6.12
CA ALA A 130 -7.68 -3.12 6.20
C ALA A 130 -6.39 -3.85 5.77
N GLU A 131 -5.96 -4.83 6.57
CA GLU A 131 -4.76 -5.61 6.31
C GLU A 131 -4.89 -6.40 5.00
N ARG A 132 -3.80 -6.48 4.24
CA ARG A 132 -3.70 -7.25 3.00
C ARG A 132 -2.61 -8.30 3.14
N GLN A 133 -2.93 -9.54 2.79
CA GLN A 133 -2.00 -10.65 2.79
C GLN A 133 -1.94 -11.28 1.40
N TYR A 134 -0.73 -11.61 0.93
CA TYR A 134 -0.49 -12.07 -0.42
C TYR A 134 0.14 -13.46 -0.42
N PHE A 135 -0.52 -14.42 -1.05
CA PHE A 135 -0.04 -15.79 -1.14
C PHE A 135 -0.12 -16.29 -2.58
N SER A 136 0.86 -17.09 -2.99
CA SER A 136 0.72 -17.97 -4.13
C SER A 136 0.12 -19.30 -3.68
N TYR A 137 -0.76 -19.89 -4.47
CA TYR A 137 -1.27 -21.25 -4.25
C TYR A 137 -0.84 -22.19 -5.37
N ALA A 138 -0.39 -23.38 -5.01
CA ALA A 138 -0.04 -24.45 -5.95
C ALA A 138 -1.23 -25.37 -6.21
N ALA A 139 -1.10 -26.27 -7.20
CA ALA A 139 -2.17 -27.19 -7.59
C ALA A 139 -2.55 -28.20 -6.49
N ASP A 140 -1.62 -28.50 -5.58
CA ASP A 140 -1.85 -29.33 -4.41
C ASP A 140 -2.53 -28.60 -3.24
N GLY A 141 -2.81 -27.30 -3.40
CA GLY A 141 -3.43 -26.45 -2.38
C GLY A 141 -2.45 -25.84 -1.38
N SER A 142 -1.15 -26.11 -1.51
CA SER A 142 -0.14 -25.46 -0.67
C SER A 142 -0.07 -23.96 -0.98
N GLU A 143 0.16 -23.16 0.07
CA GLU A 143 0.26 -21.71 -0.03
C GLU A 143 1.63 -21.21 0.39
N ARG A 144 2.17 -20.23 -0.33
CA ARG A 144 3.42 -19.57 -0.01
C ARG A 144 3.21 -18.06 0.08
N ASN A 145 3.68 -17.47 1.17
CA ASN A 145 3.60 -16.02 1.37
C ASN A 145 4.52 -15.29 0.38
N LEU A 146 3.92 -14.41 -0.44
CA LEU A 146 4.60 -13.62 -1.49
C LEU A 146 5.18 -12.30 -0.97
N ALA A 147 4.73 -11.85 0.20
CA ALA A 147 5.21 -10.65 0.85
C ALA A 147 6.32 -10.96 1.88
N ALA A 148 6.62 -12.22 2.18
CA ALA A 148 7.51 -12.60 3.28
C ALA A 148 8.93 -11.99 3.22
N ASP A 149 9.45 -11.75 2.01
CA ASP A 149 10.82 -11.23 1.81
C ASP A 149 10.85 -9.82 1.20
N TYR A 150 9.77 -9.04 1.35
CA TYR A 150 9.70 -7.66 0.84
C TYR A 150 10.82 -6.77 1.40
N ARG A 151 11.25 -7.03 2.65
CA ARG A 151 12.26 -6.26 3.37
C ARG A 151 13.66 -6.33 2.74
N ASN A 152 13.96 -7.41 2.03
CA ASN A 152 15.24 -7.58 1.34
C ASN A 152 15.14 -7.25 -0.16
N GLY A 153 14.03 -6.63 -0.61
CA GLY A 153 13.79 -6.32 -2.02
C GLY A 153 13.32 -7.52 -2.85
N ASN A 154 13.19 -8.70 -2.25
CA ASN A 154 12.74 -9.93 -2.92
C ASN A 154 11.22 -10.14 -2.80
N GLY A 155 10.49 -9.13 -2.34
CA GLY A 155 9.03 -9.14 -2.32
C GLY A 155 8.46 -9.28 -3.72
N MET A 156 7.35 -9.99 -3.84
CA MET A 156 6.72 -10.26 -5.13
C MET A 156 5.51 -9.36 -5.41
N ILE A 157 5.23 -8.38 -4.57
CA ILE A 157 4.04 -7.51 -4.67
C ILE A 157 4.49 -6.06 -4.78
N TRP A 158 4.09 -5.38 -5.86
CA TRP A 158 4.53 -4.02 -6.17
C TRP A 158 3.38 -3.17 -6.72
N ARG A 159 3.52 -1.85 -6.60
CA ARG A 159 2.64 -0.85 -7.25
C ARG A 159 1.16 -1.01 -6.93
N GLU A 160 0.86 -1.32 -5.67
CA GLU A 160 -0.50 -1.27 -5.16
C GLU A 160 -1.10 0.13 -5.43
N THR A 161 -2.21 0.17 -6.14
CA THR A 161 -2.85 1.42 -6.53
C THR A 161 -4.36 1.26 -6.44
N PRO A 162 -5.05 2.03 -5.58
CA PRO A 162 -6.49 2.17 -5.66
C PRO A 162 -6.86 2.95 -6.92
N GLY A 163 -7.98 2.61 -7.54
CA GLY A 163 -8.48 3.29 -8.73
C GLY A 163 -9.99 3.38 -8.75
N SER A 164 -10.51 4.10 -9.73
CA SER A 164 -11.93 4.10 -10.03
C SER A 164 -12.18 4.07 -11.54
N ARG A 165 -13.29 3.44 -11.95
CA ARG A 165 -13.79 3.47 -13.33
C ARG A 165 -15.14 4.19 -13.34
N GLY A 166 -15.26 5.20 -14.21
CA GLY A 166 -16.49 6.00 -14.33
C GLY A 166 -16.90 6.76 -13.05
N GLY A 167 -15.95 6.98 -12.12
CA GLY A 167 -16.20 7.66 -10.84
C GLY A 167 -17.09 6.91 -9.85
N LYS A 168 -17.49 5.66 -10.15
CA LYS A 168 -18.42 4.87 -9.33
C LYS A 168 -17.81 3.54 -8.90
N MET A 169 -17.22 2.80 -9.83
CA MET A 169 -16.68 1.48 -9.52
C MET A 169 -15.28 1.60 -8.94
N ARG A 170 -15.08 1.08 -7.73
CA ARG A 170 -13.76 1.08 -7.07
C ARG A 170 -12.96 -0.14 -7.53
N MET A 171 -11.68 0.06 -7.75
CA MET A 171 -10.76 -1.01 -8.12
C MET A 171 -9.47 -0.95 -7.32
N PHE A 172 -8.84 -2.10 -7.17
CA PHE A 172 -7.52 -2.22 -6.56
C PHE A 172 -6.60 -2.97 -7.52
N ILE A 173 -5.47 -2.36 -7.86
CA ILE A 173 -4.53 -2.88 -8.86
C ILE A 173 -3.19 -3.11 -8.16
N PHE A 174 -2.54 -4.21 -8.46
CA PHE A 174 -1.19 -4.50 -7.98
C PHE A 174 -0.45 -5.39 -8.97
N PHE A 175 0.88 -5.36 -8.91
CA PHE A 175 1.76 -6.17 -9.75
C PHE A 175 2.34 -7.33 -8.95
N VAL A 176 2.33 -8.52 -9.54
CA VAL A 176 2.98 -9.71 -9.03
C VAL A 176 4.26 -9.98 -9.82
N GLY A 177 5.41 -9.99 -9.15
CA GLY A 177 6.73 -10.18 -9.75
C GLY A 177 7.81 -9.37 -9.04
N THR A 178 8.99 -9.28 -9.65
CA THR A 178 10.09 -8.43 -9.15
C THR A 178 9.82 -6.94 -9.37
N GLU A 179 10.52 -6.07 -8.63
CA GLU A 179 10.41 -4.62 -8.79
C GLU A 179 10.76 -4.19 -10.22
N GLU A 180 11.83 -4.77 -10.79
CA GLU A 180 12.30 -4.50 -12.16
C GLU A 180 11.23 -4.87 -13.19
N GLN A 181 10.61 -6.04 -13.04
CA GLN A 181 9.52 -6.47 -13.92
C GLN A 181 8.34 -5.50 -13.86
N SER A 182 8.05 -4.93 -12.68
CA SER A 182 6.98 -3.93 -12.53
C SER A 182 7.28 -2.61 -13.26
N LYS A 183 8.57 -2.26 -13.43
CA LYS A 183 9.01 -1.02 -14.12
C LYS A 183 8.89 -1.16 -15.63
N ILE A 184 9.16 -2.34 -16.18
CA ILE A 184 9.23 -2.57 -17.63
C ILE A 184 7.91 -3.10 -18.23
N ARG A 185 6.97 -3.57 -17.40
CA ARG A 185 5.65 -4.05 -17.87
C ARG A 185 4.59 -2.97 -17.65
N PRO A 186 4.19 -2.22 -18.68
CA PRO A 186 3.14 -1.23 -18.53
C PRO A 186 1.83 -1.91 -18.12
N LEU A 187 1.02 -1.20 -17.32
CA LEU A 187 -0.34 -1.61 -17.03
C LEU A 187 -1.14 -1.60 -18.33
N THR A 188 -1.41 -2.77 -18.89
CA THR A 188 -2.28 -2.89 -20.05
C THR A 188 -3.72 -2.69 -19.62
N GLY A 189 -4.52 -2.02 -20.44
CA GLY A 189 -5.95 -1.87 -20.19
C GLY A 189 -6.58 -3.23 -19.90
N PHE A 190 -7.29 -3.34 -18.79
CA PHE A 190 -8.07 -4.52 -18.47
C PHE A 190 -9.43 -4.44 -19.17
N PRO A 191 -10.06 -5.58 -19.48
CA PRO A 191 -11.39 -5.58 -20.06
C PRO A 191 -12.40 -4.76 -19.21
N PRO A 192 -13.43 -4.19 -19.84
CA PRO A 192 -14.60 -3.71 -19.11
C PRO A 192 -15.21 -4.86 -18.30
N PRO A 193 -15.98 -4.57 -17.23
CA PRO A 193 -16.65 -5.62 -16.50
C PRO A 193 -17.57 -6.37 -17.45
N ALA A 194 -17.76 -7.67 -17.23
CA ALA A 194 -18.64 -8.45 -18.10
C ALA A 194 -20.12 -8.03 -17.97
N CYS A 195 -20.46 -7.22 -16.97
CA CYS A 195 -21.81 -6.74 -16.71
C CYS A 195 -22.14 -5.47 -17.51
N PRO A 196 -23.35 -5.39 -18.12
CA PRO A 196 -23.83 -4.20 -18.82
C PRO A 196 -24.11 -3.02 -17.91
#